data_AF-A0A5C2HPZ3-F1
#
_entry.id   AF-A0A5C2HPZ3-F1
#
_cell.length_a   1.000
_cell.length_b   1.000
_cell.length_c   1.000
_cell.angle_alpha   90.00
_cell.angle_beta   90.00
_cell.angle_gamma   90.00
#
_symmetry.space_group_name_H-M   'P 1'
#
loop_
_entity.id
_entity.type
_entity.pdbx_description
1 polymer ?
#
loop_
_entity_poly.entity_id
_entity_poly.type
_entity_poly.pdbx_seq_one_letter_code
_entity_poly.pdbx_strand_id
1 'polypeptide(L)' 'MFQYWGICGECHFDGKLNFSYIDGEDYDDSDALGYMLEQSCPSCGAIDNILIPMEEYLTMTTTLRTQSSH' A
#
# COMPACT_ATOMS: atom_id res chain seq x y z
N MET A 1 0.93 -8.47 3.01
CA MET A 1 1.90 -7.37 2.84
C MET A 1 2.28 -7.28 1.38
N PHE A 2 2.27 -6.09 0.81
CA PHE A 2 2.66 -5.84 -0.57
C PHE A 2 3.56 -4.62 -0.69
N GLN A 3 4.31 -4.53 -1.79
CA GLN A 3 5.26 -3.45 -2.03
C GLN A 3 4.85 -2.64 -3.24
N TYR A 4 4.91 -1.31 -3.10
CA TYR A 4 4.65 -0.40 -4.20
C TYR A 4 5.64 0.77 -4.19
N TRP A 5 5.89 1.36 -5.36
CA TRP A 5 6.82 2.47 -5.48
C TRP A 5 6.19 3.73 -4.90
N GLY A 6 6.93 4.46 -4.08
CA GLY A 6 6.48 5.69 -3.45
C GLY A 6 7.63 6.46 -2.80
N ILE A 7 7.30 7.63 -2.26
CA ILE A 7 8.24 8.50 -1.55
C ILE A 7 7.83 8.55 -0.08
N CYS A 8 8.76 8.22 0.81
CA CYS A 8 8.54 8.35 2.25
C CYS A 8 8.47 9.83 2.65
N GLY A 9 7.37 10.25 3.29
CA GLY A 9 7.19 11.61 3.77
C GLY A 9 8.19 12.05 4.86
N GLU A 10 8.74 11.10 5.62
CA GLU A 10 9.67 11.39 6.72
C GLU A 10 11.13 11.53 6.28
N CYS A 11 11.65 10.55 5.52
CA CYS A 11 13.07 10.51 5.15
C CYS A 11 13.34 10.77 3.67
N HIS A 12 12.31 11.06 2.87
CA HIS A 12 12.40 11.27 1.42
C HIS A 12 12.99 10.08 0.64
N PHE A 13 12.98 8.88 1.23
CA PHE A 13 13.34 7.67 0.51
C PHE A 13 12.37 7.46 -0.66
N ASP A 14 12.93 7.38 -1.87
CA ASP A 14 12.20 7.13 -3.12
C ASP A 14 12.47 5.69 -3.56
N GLY A 15 11.46 4.84 -3.47
CA GLY A 15 11.61 3.40 -3.73
C GLY A 15 10.40 2.59 -3.31
N LYS A 16 10.61 1.28 -3.10
CA LYS A 16 9.53 0.39 -2.66
C LYS A 16 9.23 0.58 -1.18
N LEU A 17 8.01 0.99 -0.87
CA LEU A 17 7.45 1.03 0.48
C LEU A 17 6.63 -0.25 0.72
N ASN A 18 6.50 -0.68 1.97
CA ASN A 18 5.66 -1.83 2.31
C ASN A 18 4.29 -1.37 2.78
N PHE A 19 3.25 -2.11 2.41
CA PHE A 19 1.88 -1.84 2.77
C PHE A 19 1.22 -3.07 3.41
N SER A 20 0.50 -2.84 4.51
CA SER A 20 -0.27 -3.82 5.27
C SER A 20 -1.75 -3.41 5.34
N TYR A 21 -2.61 -4.41 5.46
CA TYR A 21 -3.99 -4.20 5.86
C TYR A 21 -4.04 -3.81 7.34
N ILE A 22 -5.00 -2.96 7.69
CA ILE A 22 -5.30 -2.54 9.05
C ILE A 22 -6.47 -3.40 9.55
N ASP A 23 -6.32 -3.95 10.75
CA ASP A 23 -7.37 -4.76 11.37
C ASP A 23 -8.63 -3.91 11.62
N GLY A 24 -9.76 -4.38 11.09
CA GLY A 24 -11.08 -3.74 11.26
C GLY A 24 -11.54 -2.88 10.09
N GLU A 25 -10.70 -2.67 9.08
CA GLU A 25 -11.10 -2.05 7.81
C GLU A 25 -11.76 -3.07 6.86
N ASP A 26 -12.71 -2.62 6.04
CA ASP A 26 -13.37 -3.44 5.02
C ASP A 26 -12.72 -3.21 3.64
N TYR A 27 -11.95 -4.21 3.17
CA TYR A 27 -11.28 -4.17 1.87
C TYR A 27 -12.06 -4.87 0.75
N ASP A 28 -13.23 -5.40 1.07
CA ASP A 28 -14.13 -6.07 0.12
C ASP A 28 -15.29 -5.14 -0.31
N ASP A 29 -15.40 -3.94 0.27
CA ASP A 29 -16.36 -2.92 -0.14
C ASP A 29 -16.06 -2.41 -1.57
N SER A 30 -16.88 -2.82 -2.53
CA SER A 30 -16.74 -2.45 -3.94
C SER A 30 -17.10 -0.99 -4.24
N ASP A 31 -17.80 -0.33 -3.32
CA ASP A 31 -18.25 1.06 -3.46
C ASP A 31 -17.30 2.05 -2.76
N ALA A 32 -16.22 1.56 -2.13
CA ALA A 32 -15.22 2.38 -1.47
C ALA A 32 -14.47 3.28 -2.47
N LEU A 33 -14.30 4.55 -2.11
CA LEU A 33 -13.52 5.52 -2.90
C LEU A 33 -11.99 5.34 -2.72
N GLY A 34 -11.60 4.62 -1.68
CA GLY A 34 -10.22 4.32 -1.34
C GLY A 34 -10.15 3.50 -0.06
N TYR A 35 -8.98 2.95 0.20
CA TYR A 35 -8.73 2.09 1.35
C TYR A 35 -7.59 2.63 2.19
N MET A 36 -7.75 2.58 3.51
CA MET A 36 -6.68 2.91 4.44
C MET A 36 -5.71 1.73 4.51
N LEU A 37 -4.41 1.98 4.37
CA LEU A 37 -3.37 0.98 4.54
C LEU A 37 -2.32 1.49 5.51
N GLU A 38 -1.69 0.57 6.22
CA GLU A 38 -0.49 0.87 6.98
C GLU A 38 0.70 0.82 6.02
N GLN A 39 1.41 1.93 5.88
CA GLN A 39 2.65 2.05 5.12
C GLN A 39 3.85 1.99 6.06
N SER A 40 4.86 1.17 5.73
CA SER A 40 6.16 1.20 6.41
C SER A 40 7.32 1.49 5.46
N CYS A 41 8.18 2.41 5.87
CA CYS A 41 9.39 2.77 5.12
C CYS A 41 10.56 1.84 5.49
N PRO A 42 11.17 1.13 4.53
CA PRO A 42 12.31 0.27 4.82
C PRO A 42 13.60 1.04 5.14
N SER A 43 13.66 2.34 4.83
CA SER A 43 14.85 3.17 5.03
C SER A 43 14.94 3.72 6.46
N CYS A 44 13.87 4.33 6.97
CA CYS A 44 13.85 4.95 8.29
C CYS A 44 12.97 4.22 9.33
N GLY A 45 12.19 3.22 8.91
CA GLY A 45 11.26 2.50 9.79
C GLY A 45 10.01 3.29 10.16
N ALA A 46 9.77 4.46 9.54
CA ALA A 46 8.53 5.22 9.74
C ALA A 46 7.31 4.38 9.34
N ILE A 47 6.27 4.45 10.15
CA ILE A 47 4.97 3.80 9.94
C ILE A 47 3.92 4.91 9.88
N ASP A 48 3.04 4.84 8.88
CA ASP A 48 1.97 5.79 8.68
C ASP A 48 0.71 5.11 8.16
N ASN A 49 -0.46 5.68 8.44
CA ASN A 49 -1.73 5.22 7.88
C ASN A 49 -2.09 6.12 6.70
N ILE A 50 -2.13 5.55 5.50
CA ILE A 50 -2.34 6.29 4.27
C ILE A 50 -3.61 5.83 3.56
N LEU A 51 -4.41 6.81 3.12
CA LEU A 51 -5.57 6.56 2.26
C LEU A 51 -5.09 6.39 0.82
N ILE A 52 -5.27 5.19 0.27
CA ILE A 52 -4.97 4.89 -1.12
C ILE A 52 -6.26 4.94 -1.94
N PRO A 53 -6.33 5.76 -3.00
CA PRO A 53 -7.49 5.76 -3.91
C PRO A 53 -7.75 4.36 -4.50
N MET A 54 -9.02 4.02 -4.72
CA MET A 54 -9.42 2.69 -5.20
C MET A 54 -8.64 2.25 -6.46
N GLU A 55 -8.46 3.15 -7.44
CA GLU A 55 -7.76 2.86 -8.70
C GLU A 55 -6.29 2.46 -8.47
N GLU A 56 -5.61 3.13 -7.54
CA GLU A 56 -4.22 2.86 -7.18
C GLU A 56 -4.13 1.55 -6.39
N TYR A 57 -5.05 1.33 -5.44
CA TYR A 57 -5.14 0.08 -4.68
C TYR A 57 -5.32 -1.14 -5.60
N LEU A 58 -6.21 -1.03 -6.59
CA LEU A 58 -6.40 -2.07 -7.60
C LEU A 58 -5.12 -2.32 -8.41
N THR A 59 -4.38 -1.27 -8.74
CA THR A 59 -3.09 -1.39 -9.45
C THR A 59 -2.03 -2.08 -8.59
N MET A 60 -1.93 -1.71 -7.31
CA MET A 60 -1.02 -2.33 -6.33
C MET A 60 -1.32 -3.82 -6.18
N THR A 61 -2.59 -4.18 -6.04
CA THR A 61 -3.03 -5.56 -5.80
C THR A 61 -3.03 -6.44 -7.05
N THR A 62 -3.29 -5.86 -8.23
CA THR A 62 -3.24 -6.58 -9.52
C THR A 62 -1.79 -6.92 -9.89
N THR A 63 -0.84 -6.03 -9.64
CA THR A 63 0.59 -6.24 -9.95
C THR A 63 1.18 -7.44 -9.19
N LEU A 64 0.67 -7.75 -7.99
CA LEU A 64 1.09 -8.90 -7.18
C LEU A 64 0.64 -10.24 -7.78
N ARG A 65 -0.51 -10.28 -8.46
CA ARG A 65 -1.04 -11.52 -9.06
C ARG A 65 -0.18 -11.97 -10.25
N THR A 66 0.39 -11.03 -11.00
CA THR A 66 1.26 -11.34 -12.14
C THR A 66 2.65 -11.85 -11.71
N GLN A 67 3.13 -11.49 -10.52
CA GLN A 67 4.44 -11.95 -10.01
C GLN A 67 4.39 -13.30 -9.28
N SER A 68 3.20 -13.82 -8.98
CA SER A 68 3.01 -15.12 -8.32
C SER A 68 2.79 -16.28 -9.31
N SER A 69 2.91 -16.03 -10.61
CA SER A 69 2.64 -17.01 -11.69
C SER A 69 3.89 -17.38 -12.52
N HIS A 70 5.11 -17.17 -12.00
CA HIS A 70 6.36 -17.56 -12.65
C HIS A 70 7.28 -18.33 -11.72
#